data_AF-A0A5A5RAT3-F1
#
_entry.id   AF-A0A5A5RAT3-F1
#
_cell.length_a   1.000
_cell.length_b   1.000
_cell.length_c   1.000
_cell.angle_alpha   90.00
_cell.angle_beta   90.00
_cell.angle_gamma   90.00
#
_symmetry.space_group_name_H-M   'P 1'
#
loop_
_entity.id
_entity.type
_entity.pdbx_description
1 polymer ?
#
loop_
_entity_poly.entity_id
_entity_poly.type
_entity_poly.pdbx_seq_one_letter_code
_entity_poly.pdbx_strand_id
1 'polypeptide(L)'
;MEKTYRGFQTKKPWYILTNFGDLETAIIAYQKRFDIEEMFRDFKSGGYSLEGSQLVPQYLSKLIIVIAIAYTSATLQGKKIKNMGIQKYVTRPEKRYKGQRRHSSFYVGQHLYHWLQLHQMFPKNIEELMQISRYRLKDYIKGQRAISLALSTF
;
A
#
# COMPACT_ATOMS: atom_id res chain seq x y z
N MET A 1 3.85 -10.55 41.08
CA MET A 1 2.64 -9.70 41.03
C MET A 1 2.63 -8.95 39.72
N GLU A 2 1.67 -9.26 38.84
CA GLU A 2 1.45 -8.50 37.59
C GLU A 2 0.93 -7.11 37.95
N LYS A 3 1.68 -6.05 37.61
CA LYS A 3 1.26 -4.68 37.89
C LYS A 3 0.27 -4.23 36.81
N THR A 4 -0.93 -3.89 37.24
CA THR A 4 -1.97 -3.29 36.38
C THR A 4 -1.67 -1.81 36.20
N TYR A 5 -1.53 -1.34 34.96
CA TYR A 5 -1.41 0.09 34.64
C TYR A 5 -2.69 0.53 33.92
N ARG A 6 -3.44 1.47 34.52
CA ARG A 6 -4.65 2.08 33.94
C ARG A 6 -5.70 1.06 33.41
N GLY A 7 -5.93 -0.02 34.15
CA GLY A 7 -6.97 -1.01 33.80
C GLY A 7 -6.61 -2.01 32.70
N PHE A 8 -5.41 -1.92 32.11
CA PHE A 8 -4.92 -2.94 31.17
C PHE A 8 -4.01 -3.94 31.91
N GLN A 9 -4.35 -5.23 31.83
CA GLN A 9 -3.46 -6.31 32.25
C GLN A 9 -2.38 -6.50 31.18
N THR A 10 -1.18 -6.03 31.45
CA THR A 10 0.00 -6.32 30.63
C THR A 10 0.67 -7.58 31.15
N LYS A 11 0.69 -8.65 30.33
CA LYS A 11 1.28 -9.96 30.71
C LYS A 11 2.75 -9.85 31.17
N LYS A 12 3.53 -8.87 30.69
CA LYS A 12 4.89 -8.50 31.16
C LYS A 12 5.21 -7.03 30.83
N PRO A 13 5.96 -6.30 31.68
CA PRO A 13 6.47 -4.96 31.35
C PRO A 13 7.49 -5.01 30.21
N TRP A 14 7.55 -3.95 29.40
CA TRP A 14 8.52 -3.81 28.31
C TRP A 14 9.74 -3.03 28.81
N TYR A 15 10.93 -3.58 28.60
CA TYR A 15 12.20 -2.92 28.90
C TYR A 15 12.84 -2.52 27.57
N ILE A 16 13.05 -1.21 27.37
CA ILE A 16 13.67 -0.65 26.16
C ILE A 16 15.03 -0.07 26.56
N LEU A 17 16.11 -0.67 26.04
CA LEU A 17 17.43 -0.06 26.12
C LEU A 17 17.61 0.90 24.95
N THR A 18 18.04 2.11 25.23
CA THR A 18 18.14 3.18 24.23
C THR A 18 19.30 4.12 24.53
N ASN A 19 19.83 4.75 23.48
CA ASN A 19 20.77 5.87 23.56
C ASN A 19 20.06 7.23 23.43
N PHE A 20 18.73 7.28 23.35
CA PHE A 20 17.98 8.54 23.40
C PHE A 20 18.02 9.14 24.80
N GLY A 21 18.16 10.47 24.87
CA GLY A 21 18.22 11.20 26.13
C GLY A 21 16.84 11.39 26.79
N ASP A 22 15.76 11.16 26.07
CA ASP A 22 14.40 11.39 26.53
C ASP A 22 13.48 10.16 26.31
N LEU A 23 12.62 9.92 27.31
CA LEU A 23 11.72 8.77 27.32
C LEU A 23 10.68 8.82 26.20
N GLU A 24 10.19 10.01 25.86
CA GLU A 24 9.13 10.19 24.87
C GLU A 24 9.61 9.81 23.46
N THR A 25 10.78 10.30 23.04
CA THR A 25 11.41 9.94 21.77
C THR A 25 11.71 8.46 21.72
N ALA A 26 12.19 7.86 22.82
CA ALA A 26 12.43 6.41 22.87
C ALA A 26 11.15 5.61 22.63
N ILE A 27 10.03 6.01 23.24
CA ILE A 27 8.73 5.37 23.04
C ILE A 27 8.23 5.58 21.61
N ILE A 28 8.27 6.80 21.08
CA ILE A 28 7.84 7.12 19.71
C ILE A 28 8.66 6.35 18.68
N ALA A 29 9.98 6.26 18.87
CA ALA A 29 10.85 5.46 18.01
C ALA A 29 10.51 3.97 18.08
N TYR A 30 10.30 3.43 19.29
CA TYR A 30 9.95 2.03 19.47
C TYR A 30 8.59 1.67 18.88
N GLN A 31 7.60 2.57 18.92
CA GLN A 31 6.28 2.36 18.31
C GLN A 31 6.37 2.05 16.81
N LYS A 32 7.33 2.65 16.10
CA LYS A 32 7.57 2.41 14.67
C LYS A 32 8.14 1.03 14.36
N ARG A 33 8.54 0.24 15.38
CA ARG A 33 9.08 -1.11 15.19
C ARG A 33 8.14 -2.01 14.38
N PHE A 34 6.83 -1.85 14.56
CA PHE A 34 5.83 -2.67 13.88
C PHE A 34 5.63 -2.29 12.41
N ASP A 35 6.11 -1.11 11.97
CA ASP A 35 5.96 -0.66 10.57
C ASP A 35 6.68 -1.61 9.59
N ILE A 36 7.77 -2.28 10.02
CA ILE A 36 8.49 -3.26 9.19
C ILE A 36 7.67 -4.53 8.93
N GLU A 37 6.69 -4.86 9.78
CA GLU A 37 5.88 -6.07 9.62
C GLU A 37 4.96 -5.97 8.39
N GLU A 38 4.51 -4.76 8.05
CA GLU A 38 3.75 -4.51 6.82
C GLU A 38 4.59 -4.84 5.59
N MET A 39 5.84 -4.36 5.54
CA MET A 39 6.79 -4.69 4.48
C MET A 39 7.06 -6.20 4.40
N PHE A 40 7.28 -6.87 5.54
CA PHE A 40 7.51 -8.32 5.53
C PHE A 40 6.30 -9.11 5.03
N ARG A 41 5.08 -8.68 5.37
CA ARG A 41 3.86 -9.28 4.84
C ARG A 41 3.77 -9.12 3.33
N ASP A 42 4.05 -7.92 2.82
CA ASP A 42 4.00 -7.58 1.41
C ASP A 42 5.07 -8.31 0.57
N PHE A 43 6.25 -8.60 1.15
CA PHE A 43 7.29 -9.39 0.47
C PHE A 43 6.87 -10.85 0.33
N LYS A 44 6.18 -11.40 1.33
CA LYS A 44 5.70 -12.78 1.37
C LYS A 44 4.40 -12.92 0.58
N SER A 45 3.47 -13.75 1.05
CA SER A 45 2.18 -14.01 0.41
C SER A 45 1.24 -12.80 0.30
N GLY A 46 1.51 -11.70 1.00
CA GLY A 46 0.68 -10.49 0.95
C GLY A 46 0.85 -9.65 -0.33
N GLY A 47 1.94 -9.84 -1.07
CA GLY A 47 2.22 -9.10 -2.30
C GLY A 47 3.03 -9.90 -3.31
N TYR A 48 4.35 -9.98 -3.12
CA TYR A 48 5.28 -10.53 -4.11
C TYR A 48 5.51 -12.04 -4.03
N SER A 49 4.85 -12.73 -3.09
CA SER A 49 4.84 -14.19 -2.97
C SER A 49 6.23 -14.83 -2.85
N LEU A 50 7.14 -14.21 -2.08
CA LEU A 50 8.50 -14.71 -1.87
C LEU A 50 8.55 -16.19 -1.43
N GLU A 51 7.63 -16.61 -0.55
CA GLU A 51 7.54 -17.99 -0.04
C GLU A 51 7.15 -19.00 -1.14
N GLY A 52 6.43 -18.56 -2.18
CA GLY A 52 6.07 -19.39 -3.32
C GLY A 52 7.21 -19.60 -4.33
N SER A 53 8.29 -18.85 -4.22
CA SER A 53 9.41 -18.93 -5.17
C SER A 53 10.26 -20.21 -5.02
N GLN A 54 10.26 -20.82 -3.83
CA GLN A 54 11.00 -22.05 -3.49
C GLN A 54 12.48 -22.04 -3.94
N LEU A 55 13.10 -20.86 -4.00
CA LEU A 55 14.46 -20.68 -4.49
C LEU A 55 15.51 -21.17 -3.49
N VAL A 56 16.62 -21.71 -3.99
CA VAL A 56 17.80 -22.00 -3.16
C VAL A 56 18.42 -20.70 -2.62
N PRO A 57 19.11 -20.72 -1.46
CA PRO A 57 19.51 -19.51 -0.73
C PRO A 57 20.28 -18.47 -1.55
N GLN A 58 21.13 -18.90 -2.49
CA GLN A 58 21.92 -18.00 -3.34
C GLN A 58 21.09 -17.15 -4.34
N TYR A 59 19.91 -17.62 -4.75
CA TYR A 59 19.00 -16.86 -5.61
C TYR A 59 17.95 -16.10 -4.79
N LEU A 60 17.65 -16.57 -3.58
CA LEU A 60 16.76 -15.89 -2.66
C LEU A 60 17.27 -14.49 -2.31
N SER A 61 18.57 -14.33 -2.03
CA SER A 61 19.16 -13.01 -1.75
C SER A 61 19.01 -12.03 -2.92
N LYS A 62 19.23 -12.50 -4.15
CA LYS A 62 19.02 -11.71 -5.37
C LYS A 62 17.56 -11.32 -5.55
N LEU A 63 16.63 -12.26 -5.33
CA LEU A 63 15.20 -12.00 -5.42
C LEU A 63 14.74 -10.96 -4.39
N ILE A 64 15.24 -11.04 -3.14
CA ILE A 64 14.91 -10.06 -2.09
C ILE A 64 15.32 -8.65 -2.50
N ILE A 65 16.48 -8.47 -3.12
CA ILE A 65 16.93 -7.16 -3.62
C ILE A 65 15.96 -6.63 -4.70
N VAL A 66 15.57 -7.48 -5.65
CA VAL A 66 14.61 -7.12 -6.70
C VAL A 66 13.26 -6.74 -6.10
N ILE A 67 12.75 -7.54 -5.14
CA ILE A 67 11.51 -7.26 -4.42
C ILE A 67 11.60 -5.94 -3.65
N ALA A 68 12.72 -5.64 -2.99
CA ALA A 68 12.89 -4.39 -2.25
C ALA A 68 12.84 -3.16 -3.18
N ILE A 69 13.45 -3.25 -4.36
CA ILE A 69 13.39 -2.18 -5.38
C ILE A 69 11.95 -2.04 -5.89
N ALA A 70 11.30 -3.15 -6.24
CA ALA A 70 9.92 -3.16 -6.72
C ALA A 70 8.94 -2.59 -5.68
N TYR A 71 9.09 -2.99 -4.42
CA TYR A 71 8.31 -2.52 -3.28
C TYR A 71 8.45 -1.01 -3.08
N THR A 72 9.69 -0.52 -3.11
CA THR A 72 10.00 0.91 -2.97
C THR A 72 9.36 1.70 -4.10
N SER A 73 9.51 1.22 -5.34
CA SER A 73 8.90 1.84 -6.52
C SER A 73 7.37 1.89 -6.41
N ALA A 74 6.72 0.77 -6.12
CA ALA A 74 5.27 0.71 -5.93
C ALA A 74 4.79 1.60 -4.78
N THR A 75 5.53 1.66 -3.67
CA THR A 75 5.19 2.51 -2.52
C THR A 75 5.26 3.99 -2.85
N LEU A 76 6.33 4.43 -3.53
CA LEU A 76 6.48 5.81 -3.99
C LEU A 76 5.37 6.18 -4.97
N GLN A 77 5.07 5.26 -5.89
CA GLN A 77 4.04 5.44 -6.89
C GLN A 77 2.65 5.58 -6.25
N GLY A 78 2.27 4.68 -5.35
CA GLY A 78 1.00 4.79 -4.63
C GLY A 78 0.92 6.02 -3.72
N LYS A 79 2.05 6.50 -3.17
CA LYS A 79 2.10 7.78 -2.44
C LYS A 79 1.80 8.97 -3.36
N LYS A 80 2.34 9.01 -4.58
CA LYS A 80 2.01 10.05 -5.57
C LYS A 80 0.50 10.04 -5.89
N ILE A 81 -0.06 8.87 -6.20
CA ILE A 81 -1.49 8.68 -6.51
C ILE A 81 -2.39 9.14 -5.35
N LYS A 82 -1.99 8.84 -4.11
CA LYS A 82 -2.67 9.33 -2.90
C LYS A 82 -2.65 10.84 -2.81
N ASN A 83 -1.49 11.46 -3.00
CA ASN A 83 -1.33 12.91 -2.94
C ASN A 83 -2.13 13.63 -4.03
N MET A 84 -2.31 13.00 -5.20
CA MET A 84 -3.16 13.50 -6.29
C MET A 84 -4.67 13.34 -6.04
N GLY A 85 -5.08 12.62 -4.98
CA GLY A 85 -6.50 12.43 -4.65
C GLY A 85 -7.27 11.49 -5.58
N ILE A 86 -6.58 10.75 -6.46
CA ILE A 86 -7.19 9.83 -7.43
C ILE A 86 -7.25 8.37 -6.96
N GLN A 87 -6.82 8.07 -5.73
CA GLN A 87 -6.87 6.71 -5.13
C GLN A 87 -8.22 6.00 -5.32
N LYS A 88 -9.34 6.74 -5.26
CA LYS A 88 -10.70 6.21 -5.39
C LYS A 88 -11.01 5.54 -6.73
N TYR A 89 -10.23 5.83 -7.77
CA TYR A 89 -10.36 5.20 -9.09
C TYR A 89 -9.50 3.95 -9.21
N VAL A 90 -8.39 3.92 -8.48
CA VAL A 90 -7.39 2.83 -8.52
C VAL A 90 -7.75 1.69 -7.57
N THR A 91 -8.25 2.05 -6.38
CA THR A 91 -8.58 1.11 -5.30
C THR A 91 -9.94 1.42 -4.73
N ARG A 92 -10.49 0.45 -4.00
CA ARG A 92 -11.78 0.63 -3.33
C ARG A 92 -11.73 1.84 -2.37
N PRO A 93 -12.70 2.77 -2.46
CA PRO A 93 -12.78 3.90 -1.55
C PRO A 93 -12.88 3.48 -0.08
N GLU A 94 -12.28 4.27 0.81
CA GLU A 94 -12.36 4.06 2.24
C GLU A 94 -13.78 4.37 2.75
N LYS A 95 -14.33 3.50 3.61
CA LYS A 95 -15.55 3.86 4.34
C LYS A 95 -15.15 4.88 5.42
N ARG A 96 -15.86 6.01 5.51
CA ARG A 96 -15.62 7.08 6.51
C ARG A 96 -15.63 6.61 7.98
N TYR A 97 -16.15 5.41 8.25
CA TYR A 97 -16.47 4.96 9.61
C TYR A 97 -15.30 4.35 10.40
N LYS A 98 -14.13 4.14 9.78
CA LYS A 98 -12.94 3.66 10.50
C LYS A 98 -11.84 4.70 10.34
N GLY A 99 -11.37 5.29 11.43
CA GLY A 99 -10.26 6.25 11.46
C GLY A 99 -8.90 5.68 11.04
N GLN A 100 -8.88 4.54 10.35
CA GLN A 100 -7.69 3.87 9.83
C GLN A 100 -7.74 3.85 8.30
N ARG A 101 -6.62 4.20 7.67
CA ARG A 101 -6.45 4.06 6.23
C ARG A 101 -6.55 2.59 5.85
N ARG A 102 -7.38 2.27 4.85
CA ARG A 102 -7.67 0.88 4.46
C ARG A 102 -6.57 0.28 3.60
N HIS A 103 -5.92 1.12 2.80
CA HIS A 103 -4.95 0.69 1.79
C HIS A 103 -3.62 1.40 2.01
N SER A 104 -2.55 0.61 2.10
CA SER A 104 -1.17 1.09 2.16
C SER A 104 -0.78 1.79 0.87
N SER A 105 0.28 2.59 0.89
CA SER A 105 0.79 3.19 -0.36
C SER A 105 1.31 2.13 -1.31
N PHE A 106 1.96 1.07 -0.79
CA PHE A 106 2.33 -0.09 -1.59
C PHE A 106 1.14 -0.70 -2.32
N TYR A 107 0.04 -0.98 -1.60
CA TYR A 107 -1.18 -1.56 -2.17
C TYR A 107 -1.75 -0.68 -3.30
N VAL A 108 -1.85 0.64 -3.07
CA VAL A 108 -2.33 1.57 -4.10
C VAL A 108 -1.43 1.55 -5.33
N GLY A 109 -0.10 1.48 -5.15
CA GLY A 109 0.87 1.40 -6.24
C GLY A 109 0.75 0.11 -7.04
N GLN A 110 0.65 -1.04 -6.38
CA GLN A 110 0.43 -2.33 -7.05
C GLN A 110 -0.87 -2.33 -7.87
N HIS A 111 -1.96 -1.84 -7.29
CA HIS A 111 -3.25 -1.77 -7.97
C HIS A 111 -3.27 -0.75 -9.11
N LEU A 112 -2.42 0.29 -9.07
CA LEU A 112 -2.28 1.25 -10.17
C LEU A 112 -1.86 0.55 -11.46
N TYR A 113 -0.84 -0.30 -11.40
CA TYR A 113 -0.33 -1.00 -12.58
C TYR A 113 -1.42 -1.88 -13.20
N HIS A 114 -2.11 -2.69 -12.40
CA HIS A 114 -3.22 -3.52 -12.86
C HIS A 114 -4.35 -2.71 -13.48
N TRP A 115 -4.72 -1.59 -12.84
CA TRP A 115 -5.80 -0.73 -13.32
C TRP A 115 -5.48 -0.10 -14.68
N LEU A 116 -4.26 0.42 -14.85
CA LEU A 116 -3.81 1.00 -16.11
C LEU A 116 -3.68 -0.05 -17.21
N GLN A 117 -3.15 -1.23 -16.87
CA GLN A 117 -3.04 -2.34 -17.82
C GLN A 117 -4.42 -2.79 -18.33
N LEU A 118 -5.40 -2.93 -17.45
CA LEU A 118 -6.78 -3.29 -17.84
C LEU A 118 -7.40 -2.24 -18.78
N HIS A 119 -7.16 -0.95 -18.53
CA HIS A 119 -7.65 0.11 -19.42
C HIS A 119 -7.01 0.02 -20.81
N GLN A 120 -5.70 -0.23 -20.88
CA GLN A 120 -4.97 -0.36 -22.14
C GLN A 120 -5.36 -1.62 -22.93
N MET A 121 -5.81 -2.69 -22.26
CA MET A 121 -6.24 -3.92 -22.92
C MET A 121 -7.58 -3.80 -23.64
N PHE A 122 -8.47 -2.92 -23.18
CA PHE A 122 -9.86 -2.85 -23.67
C PHE A 122 -10.32 -1.46 -24.13
N PRO A 123 -9.54 -0.70 -24.91
CA PRO A 123 -9.89 0.68 -25.26
C PRO A 123 -11.18 0.76 -26.09
N LYS A 124 -11.36 -0.15 -27.05
CA LYS A 124 -12.55 -0.21 -27.92
C LYS A 124 -13.83 -0.51 -27.14
N ASN A 125 -13.77 -1.51 -26.25
CA ASN A 125 -14.92 -1.86 -25.41
C ASN A 125 -15.32 -0.71 -24.48
N ILE A 126 -14.35 0.05 -23.97
CA ILE A 126 -14.63 1.23 -23.14
C ILE A 126 -15.32 2.31 -23.98
N GLU A 127 -14.86 2.56 -25.20
CA GLU A 127 -15.49 3.52 -26.12
C GLU A 127 -16.93 3.12 -26.46
N GLU A 128 -17.17 1.85 -26.82
CA GLU A 128 -18.50 1.31 -27.08
C GLU A 128 -19.41 1.43 -25.84
N LEU A 129 -18.89 1.10 -24.64
CA LEU A 129 -19.61 1.28 -23.39
C LEU A 129 -19.98 2.75 -23.14
N MET A 130 -19.09 3.69 -23.47
CA MET A 130 -19.35 5.14 -23.36
C MET A 130 -20.45 5.58 -24.33
N GLN A 131 -20.50 5.01 -25.54
CA GLN A 131 -21.54 5.29 -26.53
C GLN A 131 -22.91 4.75 -26.13
N ILE A 132 -22.97 3.55 -25.54
CA ILE A 132 -24.21 2.90 -25.09
C ILE A 132 -24.73 3.57 -23.81
N SER A 133 -23.84 3.85 -22.84
CA SER A 133 -24.22 4.36 -21.52
C SER A 133 -23.99 5.86 -21.36
N ARG A 134 -24.47 6.65 -22.33
CA ARG A 134 -24.30 8.12 -22.37
C ARG A 134 -24.74 8.83 -21.09
N TYR A 135 -25.73 8.30 -20.38
CA TYR A 135 -26.19 8.86 -19.11
C TYR A 135 -25.10 8.88 -18.01
N ARG A 136 -24.06 8.02 -18.11
CA ARG A 136 -22.88 8.01 -17.22
C ARG A 136 -21.65 8.67 -17.83
N LEU A 137 -21.77 9.35 -18.97
CA LEU A 137 -20.62 9.93 -19.68
C LEU A 137 -19.75 10.84 -18.80
N LYS A 138 -20.38 11.61 -17.90
CA LYS A 138 -19.67 12.46 -16.93
C LYS A 138 -18.71 11.66 -16.04
N ASP A 139 -19.07 10.45 -15.65
CA ASP A 139 -18.24 9.60 -14.78
C ASP A 139 -17.13 8.91 -15.57
N TYR A 140 -17.39 8.51 -16.82
CA TYR A 140 -16.34 8.05 -17.73
C TYR A 140 -15.28 9.13 -17.98
N ILE A 141 -15.68 10.38 -18.24
CA ILE A 141 -14.75 11.50 -18.43
C ILE A 141 -13.88 11.71 -17.18
N LYS A 142 -14.47 11.64 -15.98
CA LYS A 142 -13.71 11.72 -14.72
C LYS A 142 -12.70 10.57 -14.59
N GLY A 143 -13.09 9.35 -14.97
CA GLY A 143 -12.21 8.18 -15.01
C GLY A 143 -11.05 8.37 -15.98
N GLN A 144 -11.32 8.80 -17.21
CA GLN A 144 -10.28 9.08 -18.23
C GLN A 144 -9.32 10.17 -17.77
N ARG A 145 -9.82 11.24 -17.13
CA ARG A 145 -8.96 12.26 -16.50
C ARG A 145 -8.07 11.67 -15.41
N ALA A 146 -8.61 10.80 -14.57
CA ALA A 146 -7.83 10.13 -13.53
C ALA A 146 -6.74 9.21 -14.13
N ILE A 147 -7.02 8.55 -15.26
CA ILE A 147 -6.05 7.74 -16.00
C ILE A 147 -4.96 8.63 -16.59
N SER A 148 -5.31 9.75 -17.21
CA SER A 148 -4.33 10.72 -17.74
C SER A 148 -3.42 11.26 -16.63
N LEU A 149 -3.99 11.63 -15.48
CA LEU A 149 -3.23 12.04 -14.30
C LEU A 149 -2.33 10.92 -13.76
N ALA A 150 -2.81 9.69 -13.75
CA ALA A 150 -1.99 8.54 -13.35
C ALA A 150 -0.84 8.30 -14.33
N LEU A 151 -1.07 8.40 -15.64
CA LEU A 151 -0.02 8.20 -16.64
C LEU A 151 1.07 9.26 -16.57
N SER A 152 0.75 10.50 -16.17
CA SER A 152 1.74 11.57 -16.00
C SER A 152 2.66 11.40 -14.78
N THR A 153 2.55 10.30 -14.03
CA THR A 153 3.38 10.05 -12.84
C THR A 153 4.55 9.10 -13.08
N PHE A 154 4.59 8.46 -14.25
CA PHE A 154 5.70 7.67 -14.78
C PHE A 154 6.66 8.58 -15.54
#